data_AF-K2CJB6-F1
#
_entry.id   AF-K2CJB6-F1
#
_cell.length_a   1.000
_cell.length_b   1.000
_cell.length_c   1.000
_cell.angle_alpha   90.00
_cell.angle_beta   90.00
_cell.angle_gamma   90.00
#
_symmetry.space_group_name_H-M   'P 1'
#
loop_
_entity.id
_entity.type
_entity.pdbx_description
1 polymer ?
#
loop_
_entity_poly.entity_id
_entity_poly.type
_entity_poly.pdbx_seq_one_letter_code
_entity_poly.pdbx_strand_id
1 'polypeptide(L)'
;FDLDKLTLPATLKFAEGGELFYPLMAGDKAMPLMKGELCYFDANEVVLARDFNYLDSDRTKVTEETTNLLLNIDGNDACTLEDVDACLTELEELLKEHCGGELSEKVLVEAKM
;
A
#
# COMPACT_ATOMS: atom_id res chain seq x y z
N PHE A 1 -1.40 -3.03 -3.88
CA PHE A 1 -0.09 -3.14 -4.58
C PHE A 1 0.08 -4.52 -5.19
N ASP A 2 0.79 -4.60 -6.32
CA ASP A 2 1.22 -5.86 -6.93
C ASP A 2 2.31 -6.48 -6.05
N LEU A 3 1.99 -7.61 -5.39
CA LEU A 3 2.88 -8.26 -4.43
C LEU A 3 4.11 -8.87 -5.11
N ASP A 4 3.99 -9.28 -6.38
CA ASP A 4 5.09 -9.85 -7.14
C ASP A 4 6.13 -8.79 -7.57
N LYS A 5 5.81 -7.51 -7.38
CA LYS A 5 6.66 -6.36 -7.75
C LYS A 5 7.27 -5.61 -6.55
N LEU A 6 7.07 -6.07 -5.32
CA LEU A 6 7.62 -5.45 -4.11
C LEU A 6 8.30 -6.47 -3.20
N THR A 7 9.15 -6.00 -2.30
CA THR A 7 9.83 -6.85 -1.31
C THR A 7 9.29 -6.58 0.08
N LEU A 8 8.70 -7.59 0.72
CA LEU A 8 8.21 -7.46 2.11
C LEU A 8 9.37 -7.33 3.12
N PRO A 9 9.15 -6.67 4.28
CA PRO A 9 7.89 -6.03 4.68
C PRO A 9 7.63 -4.71 3.95
N ALA A 10 6.35 -4.40 3.71
CA ALA A 10 5.93 -3.04 3.44
C ALA A 10 5.87 -2.27 4.77
N THR A 11 6.38 -1.05 4.79
CA THR A 11 6.49 -0.21 5.98
C THR A 11 5.95 1.17 5.71
N LEU A 12 5.15 1.70 6.64
CA LEU A 12 4.70 3.07 6.63
C LEU A 12 5.64 3.91 7.50
N LYS A 13 6.32 4.89 6.90
CA LYS A 13 7.28 5.75 7.61
C LYS A 13 7.41 7.11 6.97
N PHE A 14 7.95 8.07 7.71
CA PHE A 14 8.27 9.38 7.19
C PHE A 14 9.50 9.31 6.27
N ALA A 15 9.40 9.94 5.11
CA ALA A 15 10.51 10.11 4.18
C ALA A 15 11.57 11.06 4.76
N GLU A 16 12.84 10.75 4.50
CA GLU A 16 13.97 11.62 4.84
C GLU A 16 14.19 12.75 3.83
N GLY A 17 13.59 12.62 2.64
CA GLY A 17 13.64 13.57 1.54
C GLY A 17 14.69 13.19 0.50
N GLY A 18 14.33 13.36 -0.78
CA GLY A 18 15.17 13.04 -1.92
C GLY A 18 15.06 11.61 -2.45
N GLU A 19 14.32 10.73 -1.77
CA GLU A 19 13.98 9.40 -2.29
C GLU A 19 13.24 9.52 -3.62
N LEU A 20 13.54 8.64 -4.58
CA LEU A 20 12.92 8.68 -5.90
C LEU A 20 11.55 8.01 -5.86
N PHE A 21 10.53 8.78 -6.20
CA PHE A 21 9.16 8.31 -6.38
C PHE A 21 8.76 8.36 -7.85
N TYR A 22 8.11 7.31 -8.34
CA TYR A 22 7.61 7.19 -9.70
C TYR A 22 6.08 7.16 -9.66
N PRO A 23 5.41 8.32 -9.80
CA PRO A 23 3.97 8.39 -9.65
C PRO A 23 3.23 7.65 -10.76
N LEU A 24 2.11 7.02 -10.40
CA LEU A 24 1.19 6.43 -11.34
C LEU A 24 0.79 7.46 -12.42
N MET A 25 0.71 7.01 -13.67
CA MET A 25 0.34 7.84 -14.85
C MET A 25 1.34 8.95 -15.22
N ALA A 26 2.51 9.05 -14.58
CA ALA A 26 3.54 10.05 -14.94
C ALA A 26 4.53 9.56 -16.01
N GLY A 27 4.40 8.31 -16.46
CA GLY A 27 5.40 7.63 -17.29
C GLY A 27 6.69 7.40 -16.50
N ASP A 28 7.86 7.54 -17.15
CA ASP A 28 9.16 7.33 -16.51
C ASP A 28 9.67 8.53 -15.69
N LYS A 29 8.82 9.53 -15.44
CA LYS A 29 9.21 10.74 -14.71
C LYS A 29 9.22 10.48 -13.22
N ALA A 30 10.42 10.36 -12.65
CA ALA A 30 10.60 10.38 -11.21
C ALA A 30 10.46 11.80 -10.63
N MET A 31 10.04 11.86 -9.37
CA MET A 31 10.10 13.07 -8.55
C MET A 31 10.66 12.73 -7.17
N PRO A 32 11.40 13.66 -6.53
CA PRO A 32 11.89 13.43 -5.19
C PRO A 32 10.74 13.53 -4.18
N LEU A 33 10.78 12.70 -3.14
CA LEU A 33 9.99 12.91 -1.93
C LEU A 33 10.52 14.12 -1.14
N MET A 34 9.62 14.76 -0.41
CA MET A 34 9.95 15.78 0.57
C MET A 34 10.15 15.14 1.94
N LYS A 35 11.04 15.72 2.74
CA LYS A 35 11.23 15.27 4.12
C LYS A 35 9.93 15.42 4.92
N GLY A 36 9.56 14.36 5.64
CA GLY A 36 8.36 14.33 6.48
C GLY A 36 7.09 13.88 5.77
N GLU A 37 7.16 13.49 4.49
CA GLU A 37 6.04 12.85 3.80
C GLU A 37 5.84 11.44 4.34
N LEU A 38 4.63 11.11 4.79
CA LEU A 38 4.30 9.76 5.28
C LEU A 38 4.08 8.85 4.07
N CYS A 39 4.99 7.91 3.83
CA CYS A 39 4.97 7.08 2.63
C CYS A 39 5.08 5.60 2.97
N TYR A 40 4.54 4.77 2.08
CA TYR A 40 4.77 3.32 2.11
C TYR A 40 6.06 2.99 1.35
N PHE A 41 6.92 2.20 1.97
CA PHE A 41 8.16 1.68 1.39
C PHE A 41 8.18 0.17 1.49
N ASP A 42 8.73 -0.49 0.47
CA ASP A 42 9.12 -1.90 0.58
C ASP A 42 10.47 -2.05 1.30
N ALA A 43 10.91 -3.28 1.53
CA ALA A 43 12.17 -3.59 2.23
C ALA A 43 13.44 -3.16 1.46
N ASN A 44 13.31 -2.87 0.16
CA ASN A 44 14.38 -2.33 -0.67
C ASN A 44 14.29 -0.80 -0.82
N GLU A 45 13.48 -0.13 0.02
CA GLU A 45 13.27 1.32 0.01
C GLU A 45 12.60 1.84 -1.27
N VAL A 46 11.88 0.98 -1.99
CA VAL A 46 11.03 1.41 -3.11
C VAL A 46 9.75 2.02 -2.56
N VAL A 47 9.45 3.25 -2.97
CA VAL A 47 8.21 3.95 -2.60
C VAL A 47 7.02 3.28 -3.30
N LEU A 48 6.06 2.80 -2.50
CA LEU A 48 4.82 2.15 -2.93
C LEU A 48 3.68 3.15 -3.11
N ALA A 49 3.55 4.08 -2.15
CA ALA A 49 2.58 5.16 -2.17
C ALA A 49 3.10 6.36 -1.36
N ARG A 50 2.75 7.57 -1.81
CA ARG A 50 3.16 8.85 -1.20
C ARG A 50 2.00 9.49 -0.43
N ASP A 51 2.35 10.24 0.62
CA ASP A 51 1.43 11.07 1.42
C ASP A 51 0.19 10.31 1.90
N PHE A 52 0.41 9.19 2.58
CA PHE A 52 -0.61 8.34 3.18
C PHE A 52 -1.68 7.87 2.18
N ASN A 53 -1.25 7.12 1.16
CA ASN A 53 -2.04 6.64 0.01
C ASN A 53 -2.66 7.75 -0.85
N TYR A 54 -2.16 8.98 -0.82
CA TYR A 54 -2.62 10.03 -1.73
C TYR A 54 -2.28 9.70 -3.19
N LEU A 55 -1.08 9.17 -3.44
CA LEU A 55 -0.63 8.86 -4.80
C LEU A 55 0.22 7.60 -4.84
N ASP A 56 -0.23 6.62 -5.62
CA ASP A 56 0.44 5.34 -5.80
C ASP A 56 1.65 5.41 -6.75
N SER A 57 2.57 4.47 -6.56
CA SER A 57 3.73 4.24 -7.41
C SER A 57 3.36 3.45 -8.66
N ASP A 58 3.84 3.90 -9.83
CA ASP A 58 3.69 3.16 -11.09
C ASP A 58 4.42 1.82 -11.04
N ARG A 59 5.48 1.69 -10.23
CA ARG A 59 6.33 0.50 -10.15
C ARG A 59 5.62 -0.72 -9.58
N THR A 60 4.67 -0.51 -8.68
CA THR A 60 3.97 -1.57 -7.93
C THR A 60 2.47 -1.55 -8.22
N LYS A 61 2.08 -0.95 -9.33
CA LYS A 61 0.69 -0.87 -9.77
C LYS A 61 0.12 -2.24 -10.11
N VAL A 62 -1.15 -2.42 -9.77
CA VAL A 62 -1.93 -3.57 -10.20
C VAL A 62 -2.21 -3.43 -11.70
N THR A 63 -2.08 -4.54 -12.41
CA THR A 63 -2.32 -4.66 -13.85
C THR A 63 -3.18 -5.89 -14.12
N GLU A 64 -3.61 -6.09 -15.36
CA GLU A 64 -4.35 -7.28 -15.77
C GLU A 64 -3.55 -8.59 -15.59
N GLU A 65 -2.23 -8.50 -15.51
CA GLU A 65 -1.33 -9.63 -15.29
C GLU A 65 -1.08 -9.93 -13.80
N THR A 66 -1.52 -9.05 -12.89
CA THR A 66 -1.27 -9.19 -11.46
C THR A 66 -2.10 -10.33 -10.88
N THR A 67 -1.44 -11.25 -10.18
CA THR A 67 -2.10 -12.41 -9.56
C THR A 67 -2.00 -12.42 -8.03
N ASN A 68 -0.98 -11.77 -7.47
CA ASN A 68 -0.80 -11.64 -6.03
C ASN A 68 -0.89 -10.18 -5.60
N LEU A 69 -1.67 -9.91 -4.55
CA LEU A 69 -1.97 -8.56 -4.09
C LEU A 69 -1.56 -8.38 -2.63
N LEU A 70 -0.99 -7.22 -2.32
CA LEU A 70 -0.92 -6.66 -0.98
C LEU A 70 -1.92 -5.50 -0.90
N LEU A 71 -2.88 -5.58 0.01
CA LEU A 71 -3.89 -4.54 0.23
C LEU A 71 -3.78 -4.02 1.66
N ASN A 72 -3.79 -2.70 1.81
CA ASN A 72 -3.83 -2.01 3.09
C ASN A 72 -5.17 -1.29 3.26
N ILE A 73 -5.72 -1.34 4.47
CA ILE A 73 -6.83 -0.50 4.91
C ILE A 73 -6.33 0.28 6.12
N ASP A 74 -6.43 1.60 6.03
CA ASP A 74 -5.95 2.52 7.04
C ASP A 74 -7.15 3.12 7.80
N GLY A 75 -7.14 2.97 9.13
CA GLY A 75 -8.07 3.66 10.02
C GLY A 75 -7.56 5.05 10.41
N ASN A 76 -8.47 5.92 10.86
CA ASN A 76 -8.13 7.20 11.48
C ASN A 76 -8.86 7.33 12.84
N ASP A 77 -8.72 8.48 13.52
CA ASP A 77 -9.31 8.71 14.85
C ASP A 77 -10.85 8.59 14.91
N ALA A 78 -11.54 8.54 13.77
CA ALA A 78 -12.98 8.31 13.69
C ALA A 78 -13.36 6.83 13.54
N CYS A 79 -12.38 5.92 13.44
CA CYS A 79 -12.57 4.49 13.26
C CYS A 79 -12.02 3.72 14.48
N THR A 80 -12.70 2.63 14.83
CA THR A 80 -12.18 1.64 15.79
C THR A 80 -11.35 0.58 15.07
N LEU A 81 -10.57 -0.20 15.81
CA LEU A 81 -9.89 -1.38 15.24
C LEU A 81 -10.90 -2.41 14.72
N GLU A 82 -12.04 -2.53 15.38
CA GLU A 82 -13.16 -3.37 14.93
C GLU A 82 -13.74 -2.91 13.60
N ASP A 83 -13.85 -1.61 13.36
CA ASP A 83 -14.30 -1.08 12.06
C ASP A 83 -13.31 -1.45 10.94
N VAL A 84 -12.01 -1.33 11.20
CA VAL A 84 -10.97 -1.71 10.22
C VAL A 84 -10.99 -3.22 9.96
N ASP A 85 -11.15 -4.05 10.98
CA ASP A 85 -11.24 -5.50 10.84
C ASP A 85 -12.50 -5.94 10.07
N ALA A 86 -13.62 -5.24 10.29
CA ALA A 86 -14.85 -5.43 9.53
C ALA A 86 -14.64 -5.09 8.05
N CYS A 87 -14.01 -3.94 7.74
CA CYS A 87 -13.68 -3.57 6.37
C CYS A 87 -12.72 -4.56 5.70
N LEU A 88 -11.73 -5.10 6.42
CA LEU A 88 -10.84 -6.13 5.89
C LEU A 88 -11.60 -7.42 5.55
N THR A 89 -12.59 -7.78 6.37
CA THR A 89 -13.43 -8.96 6.13
C THR A 89 -14.34 -8.76 4.91
N GLU A 90 -14.99 -7.60 4.81
CA GLU A 90 -15.82 -7.25 3.65
C GLU A 90 -14.99 -7.23 2.36
N LEU A 91 -13.77 -6.67 2.41
CA LEU A 91 -12.87 -6.67 1.27
C LEU A 91 -12.48 -8.10 0.84
N GLU A 92 -12.19 -8.99 1.79
CA GLU A 92 -11.91 -10.40 1.50
C GLU A 92 -13.09 -11.08 0.79
N GLU A 93 -14.31 -10.87 1.29
CA GLU A 93 -15.54 -11.42 0.70
C GLU A 93 -15.76 -10.90 -0.72
N LEU A 94 -15.63 -9.58 -0.95
CA LEU A 94 -15.77 -8.96 -2.27
C LEU A 94 -14.72 -9.46 -3.26
N LEU A 95 -13.47 -9.61 -2.84
CA LEU A 95 -12.41 -10.16 -3.69
C LEU A 95 -12.69 -11.60 -4.08
N LYS A 96 -13.10 -12.44 -3.12
CA LYS A 96 -13.47 -13.84 -3.41
C LYS A 96 -14.67 -13.93 -4.35
N GLU A 97 -15.68 -13.08 -4.18
CA GLU A 97 -16.88 -13.08 -5.01
C GLU A 97 -16.58 -12.64 -6.45
N HIS A 98 -15.82 -11.55 -6.62
CA HIS A 98 -15.67 -10.90 -7.92
C HIS A 98 -14.38 -11.23 -8.67
N CYS A 99 -13.31 -11.54 -7.95
CA CYS A 99 -11.99 -11.83 -8.52
C CYS A 99 -11.57 -13.29 -8.29
N GLY A 100 -12.16 -13.96 -7.31
CA GLY A 100 -11.70 -15.26 -6.83
C GLY A 100 -10.42 -15.13 -6.00
N GLY A 101 -9.64 -16.22 -5.95
CA GLY A 101 -8.40 -16.27 -5.19
C GLY A 101 -8.56 -16.68 -3.72
N GLU A 102 -7.44 -16.70 -3.01
CA GLU A 102 -7.36 -17.14 -1.62
C GLU A 102 -6.65 -16.07 -0.79
N LEU A 103 -7.17 -15.82 0.41
CA LEU A 103 -6.50 -14.96 1.38
C LEU A 103 -5.35 -15.76 2.01
N SER A 104 -4.12 -15.35 1.75
CA SER A 104 -2.94 -15.98 2.35
C SER A 104 -2.66 -15.48 3.77
N GLU A 105 -2.84 -14.17 4.01
CA GLU A 105 -2.51 -13.52 5.27
C GLU A 105 -3.42 -12.32 5.49
N LYS A 106 -3.91 -12.15 6.72
CA LYS A 106 -4.64 -10.98 7.20
C LYS A 106 -4.02 -10.54 8.52
N VAL A 107 -3.52 -9.31 8.56
CA VAL A 107 -2.86 -8.74 9.74
C VAL A 107 -3.57 -7.45 10.10
N LEU A 108 -3.93 -7.32 11.37
CA LEU A 108 -4.40 -6.07 11.95
C LEU A 108 -3.28 -5.49 12.81
N VAL A 109 -2.89 -4.24 12.54
CA VAL A 109 -1.84 -3.55 13.29
C VAL A 109 -2.36 -2.21 13.79
N GLU A 110 -1.97 -1.84 15.00
CA GLU A 110 -2.19 -0.51 15.54
C GLU A 110 -0.88 0.26 15.41
N ALA A 111 -0.93 1.44 14.78
CA ALA A 111 0.22 2.32 14.66
C ALA A 111 0.62 2.81 16.07
N LYS A 112 1.83 2.46 16.50
CA LYS A 112 2.40 3.01 17.74
C LYS A 112 3.01 4.36 17.41
N MET A 113 2.34 5.43 17.82
CA MET A 113 2.90 6.78 17.79
C MET A 113 4.00 6.97 18.83
#